data_AF-A0A0B5KPF3-F1
#
_entry.id   AF-A0A0B5KPF3-F1
#
_cell.length_a   1.000
_cell.length_b   1.000
_cell.length_c   1.000
_cell.angle_alpha   90.00
_cell.angle_beta   90.00
_cell.angle_gamma   90.00
#
_symmetry.space_group_name_H-M   'P 1'
#
loop_
_entity.id
_entity.type
_entity.pdbx_description
1 polymer ?
#
loop_
_entity_poly.entity_id
_entity_poly.type
_entity_poly.pdbx_seq_one_letter_code
_entity_poly.pdbx_strand_id
1 'polypeptide(L)'
;MIWKALIFLGVYAVLHFGYELSGWEFLRPFCGVDESVFEHLKIGFWAYLFTNIIEYFLSKRKKFRFWYPRLFSTTLLPWFIVLIWYMLPAFFGHIESLAVDLVWAFTVTFLSAIVAVVLEKELEKYSTGTAFKFTIAVLFVLSVVFYTVFSFEKPWIDLFVEP
;
A
#
# COMPACT_ATOMS: atom_id res chain seq x y z
N MET A 1 9.66 -12.95 3.21
CA MET A 1 9.80 -11.54 3.63
C MET A 1 10.37 -10.74 2.49
N ILE A 2 11.66 -10.90 2.17
CA ILE A 2 12.30 -10.21 1.02
C ILE A 2 11.56 -10.49 -0.29
N TRP A 3 11.29 -11.76 -0.61
CA TRP A 3 10.56 -12.15 -1.83
C TRP A 3 9.24 -11.40 -2.01
N LYS A 4 8.42 -11.33 -0.95
CA LYS A 4 7.11 -10.67 -0.99
C LYS A 4 7.25 -9.16 -1.14
N ALA A 5 8.23 -8.56 -0.48
CA ALA A 5 8.55 -7.14 -0.65
C ALA A 5 8.99 -6.82 -2.09
N LEU A 6 9.74 -7.72 -2.74
CA LEU A 6 10.14 -7.56 -4.15
C LEU A 6 8.95 -7.67 -5.12
N ILE A 7 8.02 -8.61 -4.92
CA ILE A 7 6.77 -8.63 -5.70
C ILE A 7 6.02 -7.33 -5.51
N PHE A 8 5.87 -6.90 -4.26
CA PHE A 8 5.14 -5.69 -3.93
C PHE A 8 5.74 -4.49 -4.65
N LEU A 9 7.07 -4.35 -4.64
CA LEU A 9 7.77 -3.29 -5.37
C LEU A 9 7.46 -3.34 -6.88
N GLY A 10 7.49 -4.54 -7.48
CA GLY A 10 7.15 -4.72 -8.89
C GLY A 10 5.70 -4.37 -9.21
N VAL A 11 4.75 -4.84 -8.40
CA VAL A 11 3.32 -4.53 -8.57
C VAL A 11 3.06 -3.04 -8.34
N TYR A 12 3.69 -2.43 -7.33
CA TYR A 12 3.61 -1.00 -7.06
C TYR A 12 4.06 -0.20 -8.28
N ALA A 13 5.22 -0.52 -8.86
CA ALA A 13 5.70 0.14 -10.07
C ALA A 13 4.75 -0.03 -11.26
N VAL A 14 4.16 -1.22 -11.46
CA VAL A 14 3.16 -1.44 -12.51
C VAL A 14 1.92 -0.59 -12.31
N LEU A 15 1.42 -0.47 -11.08
CA LEU A 15 0.26 0.36 -10.77
C LEU A 15 0.59 1.86 -10.82
N HIS A 16 1.81 2.26 -10.50
CA HIS A 16 2.26 3.65 -10.61
C HIS A 16 2.12 4.16 -12.04
N PHE A 17 2.68 3.42 -13.02
CA PHE A 17 2.69 3.84 -14.43
C PHE A 17 1.49 3.31 -15.24
N GLY A 18 0.68 2.41 -14.67
CA GLY A 18 -0.32 1.65 -15.42
C GLY A 18 -1.37 2.52 -16.10
N TYR A 19 -1.88 3.54 -15.41
CA TYR A 19 -2.86 4.46 -15.99
C TYR A 19 -2.21 5.49 -16.93
N GLU A 20 -1.09 6.10 -16.53
CA GLU A 20 -0.34 7.05 -17.36
C GLU A 20 0.01 6.48 -18.74
N LEU A 21 0.46 5.22 -18.79
CA LEU A 21 0.88 4.58 -20.04
C LEU A 21 -0.28 4.08 -20.91
N SER A 22 -1.44 3.78 -20.34
CA SER A 22 -2.55 3.15 -21.07
C SER A 22 -3.73 4.08 -21.36
N GLY A 23 -3.96 5.09 -20.51
CA GLY A 23 -5.14 5.96 -20.55
C GLY A 23 -6.45 5.23 -20.28
N TRP A 24 -6.42 4.01 -19.72
CA TRP A 24 -7.64 3.21 -19.52
C TRP A 24 -8.37 3.62 -18.25
N GLU A 25 -9.58 4.18 -18.42
CA GLU A 25 -10.43 4.68 -17.34
C GLU A 25 -10.68 3.68 -16.20
N PHE A 26 -10.80 2.38 -16.50
CA PHE A 26 -11.04 1.36 -15.48
C PHE A 26 -9.84 1.12 -14.54
N LEU A 27 -8.65 1.62 -14.90
CA LEU A 27 -7.45 1.54 -14.07
C LEU A 27 -7.35 2.66 -13.03
N ARG A 28 -8.10 3.75 -13.18
CA ARG A 28 -8.07 4.90 -12.24
C ARG A 28 -8.20 4.51 -10.77
N PRO A 29 -9.09 3.59 -10.36
CA PRO A 29 -9.20 3.19 -8.95
C PRO A 29 -7.94 2.56 -8.37
N PHE A 30 -7.09 1.97 -9.21
CA PHE A 30 -5.96 1.13 -8.79
C PHE A 30 -4.60 1.78 -9.03
N CYS A 31 -4.49 2.54 -10.12
CA CYS A 31 -3.23 3.13 -10.57
C CYS A 31 -3.10 4.59 -10.15
N GLY A 32 -1.87 5.08 -10.14
CA GLY A 32 -1.59 6.51 -9.96
C GLY A 32 -2.18 7.31 -11.10
N VAL A 33 -2.93 8.36 -10.78
CA VAL A 33 -3.42 9.33 -11.77
C VAL A 33 -2.67 10.68 -11.71
N ASP A 34 -1.85 10.86 -10.67
CA ASP A 34 -0.97 11.99 -10.43
C ASP A 34 0.07 11.64 -9.34
N GLU A 35 0.93 12.60 -9.00
CA GLU A 35 2.04 12.45 -8.07
C GLU A 35 1.71 12.84 -6.61
N SER A 36 0.43 13.08 -6.28
CA SER A 36 0.05 13.40 -4.91
C SER A 36 0.37 12.25 -3.94
N VAL A 37 0.59 12.60 -2.67
CA VAL A 37 0.88 11.60 -1.63
C VAL A 37 -0.28 10.61 -1.51
N PHE A 38 -1.53 11.07 -1.63
CA PHE A 38 -2.71 10.21 -1.62
C PHE A 38 -2.65 9.09 -2.67
N GLU A 39 -2.25 9.42 -3.90
CA GLU A 39 -2.15 8.45 -4.99
C GLU A 39 -1.11 7.36 -4.68
N HIS A 40 0.03 7.75 -4.10
CA HIS A 40 1.04 6.81 -3.60
C HIS A 40 0.49 5.89 -2.50
N LEU A 41 -0.33 6.42 -1.58
CA LEU A 41 -0.99 5.63 -0.54
C LEU A 41 -2.01 4.64 -1.13
N LYS A 42 -2.80 5.07 -2.12
CA LYS A 42 -3.75 4.24 -2.87
C LYS A 42 -3.03 3.11 -3.59
N ILE A 43 -1.96 3.43 -4.34
CA ILE A 43 -1.15 2.43 -5.03
C ILE A 43 -0.58 1.44 -4.02
N GLY A 44 -0.06 1.92 -2.88
CA GLY A 44 0.43 1.08 -1.79
C GLY A 44 -0.61 0.07 -1.33
N PHE A 45 -1.83 0.53 -1.05
CA PHE A 45 -2.95 -0.32 -0.65
C PHE A 45 -3.26 -1.42 -1.70
N TRP A 46 -3.48 -1.03 -2.96
CA TRP A 46 -3.87 -1.97 -4.01
C TRP A 46 -2.73 -2.92 -4.41
N ALA A 47 -1.51 -2.41 -4.54
CA ALA A 47 -0.35 -3.22 -4.88
C ALA A 47 -0.09 -4.30 -3.83
N TYR A 48 -0.27 -3.98 -2.55
CA TYR A 48 -0.08 -4.96 -1.48
C TYR A 48 -1.23 -5.96 -1.42
N LEU A 49 -2.47 -5.54 -1.69
CA LEU A 49 -3.60 -6.47 -1.85
C LEU A 49 -3.34 -7.48 -2.98
N PHE A 50 -2.93 -7.00 -4.15
CA PHE A 50 -2.61 -7.86 -5.29
C PHE A 50 -1.41 -8.77 -5.00
N THR A 51 -0.40 -8.26 -4.29
CA THR A 51 0.73 -9.07 -3.82
C THR A 51 0.25 -10.20 -2.90
N ASN A 52 -0.70 -9.94 -2.01
CA ASN A 52 -1.30 -10.96 -1.13
C ASN A 52 -2.10 -12.01 -1.91
N ILE A 53 -2.78 -11.60 -2.98
CA ILE A 53 -3.47 -12.51 -3.90
C ILE A 53 -2.46 -13.38 -4.65
N ILE A 54 -1.38 -12.80 -5.17
CA ILE A 54 -0.28 -13.55 -5.81
C ILE A 54 0.34 -14.53 -4.81
N GLU A 55 0.64 -14.10 -3.59
CA GLU A 55 1.14 -14.97 -2.51
C GLU A 55 0.19 -16.16 -2.26
N TYR A 56 -1.12 -15.92 -2.22
CA TYR A 56 -2.12 -16.97 -1.99
C TYR A 56 -2.10 -18.05 -3.07
N PHE A 57 -1.95 -17.67 -4.35
CA PHE A 57 -1.88 -18.62 -5.46
C PHE A 57 -0.54 -19.37 -5.55
N LEU A 58 0.56 -18.73 -5.17
CA LEU A 58 1.89 -19.35 -5.19
C LEU A 58 2.16 -20.22 -3.96
N SER A 59 1.45 -19.97 -2.86
CA SER A 59 1.59 -20.78 -1.65
C SER A 59 0.99 -22.17 -1.81
N LYS A 60 1.85 -23.19 -1.83
CA LYS A 60 1.44 -24.61 -1.88
C LYS A 60 0.63 -25.06 -0.65
N ARG A 61 0.68 -24.31 0.46
CA ARG A 61 -0.07 -24.60 1.70
C ARG A 61 -0.98 -23.42 2.02
N LYS A 62 -2.27 -23.60 1.74
CA LYS A 62 -3.30 -22.64 2.14
C LYS A 62 -3.50 -22.74 3.65
N LYS A 63 -2.94 -21.79 4.41
CA LYS A 63 -3.16 -21.71 5.85
C LYS A 63 -4.61 -21.29 6.10
N PHE A 64 -5.30 -21.97 7.02
CA PHE A 64 -6.68 -21.63 7.43
C PHE A 64 -6.84 -20.15 7.86
N ARG A 65 -5.75 -19.53 8.31
CA ARG A 65 -5.72 -18.15 8.83
C ARG A 65 -5.00 -17.16 7.91
N PHE A 66 -4.90 -17.45 6.61
CA PHE A 66 -4.13 -16.64 5.67
C PHE A 66 -4.65 -15.19 5.57
N TRP A 67 -5.95 -15.00 5.33
CA TRP A 67 -6.48 -13.71 4.87
C TRP A 67 -6.50 -12.59 5.91
N TYR A 68 -6.93 -12.84 7.14
CA TYR A 68 -7.11 -11.73 8.11
C TYR A 68 -5.83 -10.96 8.42
N PRO A 69 -4.66 -11.60 8.67
CA PRO A 69 -3.41 -10.86 8.79
C PRO A 69 -3.06 -10.04 7.54
N ARG A 70 -3.31 -10.56 6.33
CA ARG A 70 -3.02 -9.86 5.06
C ARG A 70 -3.95 -8.69 4.83
N LEU A 71 -5.25 -8.83 5.11
CA LEU A 71 -6.19 -7.73 4.98
C LEU A 71 -5.84 -6.62 5.95
N PHE A 72 -5.47 -6.98 7.19
CA PHE A 72 -5.04 -5.99 8.18
C PHE A 72 -3.75 -5.27 7.78
N SER A 73 -2.72 -6.01 7.36
CA SER A 73 -1.48 -5.40 6.89
C SER A 73 -1.68 -4.56 5.62
N THR A 74 -2.56 -4.98 4.70
CA THR A 74 -2.95 -4.19 3.52
C THR A 74 -3.55 -2.85 3.92
N THR A 75 -4.44 -2.85 4.91
CA THR A 75 -5.05 -1.62 5.44
C THR A 75 -4.04 -0.72 6.16
N LEU A 76 -3.05 -1.28 6.84
CA LEU A 76 -2.02 -0.52 7.56
C LEU A 76 -0.84 -0.07 6.69
N LEU A 77 -0.62 -0.70 5.54
CA LEU A 77 0.55 -0.43 4.71
C LEU A 77 0.64 1.05 4.27
N PRO A 78 -0.44 1.72 3.83
CA PRO A 78 -0.39 3.16 3.55
C PRO A 78 0.06 3.98 4.76
N TRP A 79 -0.33 3.61 5.98
CA TRP A 79 0.13 4.28 7.19
C TRP A 79 1.63 4.08 7.43
N PHE A 80 2.17 2.91 7.10
CA PHE A 80 3.62 2.70 7.14
C PHE A 80 4.35 3.54 6.09
N ILE A 81 3.76 3.73 4.90
CA ILE A 81 4.32 4.61 3.87
C ILE A 81 4.37 6.04 4.41
N VAL A 82 3.25 6.57 4.93
CA VAL A 82 3.19 7.92 5.55
C VAL A 82 4.25 8.08 6.63
N LEU A 83 4.29 7.16 7.60
CA LEU A 83 5.19 7.25 8.74
C LEU A 83 6.66 7.30 8.33
N ILE A 84 7.05 6.55 7.30
CA ILE A 84 8.45 6.51 6.85
C ILE A 84 8.72 7.68 5.90
N TRP A 85 7.85 7.93 4.91
CA TRP A 85 8.00 8.98 3.90
C TRP A 85 8.30 10.35 4.53
N TYR A 86 7.51 10.75 5.52
CA TYR A 86 7.64 12.05 6.18
C TYR A 86 8.82 12.17 7.14
N MET A 87 9.60 11.10 7.39
CA MET A 87 10.83 11.22 8.17
C MET A 87 11.91 12.00 7.42
N LEU A 88 12.00 11.85 6.09
CA LEU A 88 13.00 12.60 5.30
C LEU A 88 12.81 14.12 5.46
N PRO A 89 11.63 14.70 5.18
CA PRO A 89 11.43 16.13 5.39
C PRO A 89 11.47 16.55 6.86
N ALA A 90 11.10 15.67 7.80
CA ALA A 90 11.20 15.98 9.23
C ALA A 90 12.64 16.20 9.70
N PHE A 91 13.61 15.47 9.15
CA PHE A 91 15.02 15.58 9.56
C PHE A 91 15.86 16.51 8.66
N PHE A 92 15.52 16.61 7.37
CA PHE A 92 16.36 17.29 6.38
C PHE A 92 15.66 18.47 5.70
N GLY A 93 14.39 18.72 5.99
CA GLY A 93 13.59 19.73 5.30
C GLY A 93 13.27 19.33 3.85
N HIS A 94 12.94 20.31 3.02
CA HIS A 94 12.68 20.06 1.61
C HIS A 94 13.99 19.78 0.85
N ILE A 95 14.04 18.67 0.12
CA ILE A 95 15.18 18.27 -0.70
C ILE A 95 14.74 18.30 -2.16
N GLU A 96 15.31 19.20 -2.96
CA GLU A 96 15.02 19.32 -4.39
C GLU A 96 15.96 18.43 -5.22
N SER A 97 15.90 17.11 -5.00
CA SER A 97 16.73 16.17 -5.74
C SER A 97 15.94 14.94 -6.15
N LEU A 98 15.65 14.84 -7.45
CA LEU A 98 14.97 13.70 -8.05
C LEU A 98 15.64 12.36 -7.69
N ALA A 99 16.97 12.32 -7.65
CA ALA A 99 17.70 11.11 -7.29
C ALA A 99 17.44 10.70 -5.83
N VAL A 100 17.39 11.68 -4.91
CA VAL A 100 17.09 11.42 -3.50
C VAL A 100 15.64 10.98 -3.35
N ASP A 101 14.69 11.67 -3.98
CA ASP A 101 13.27 11.34 -3.92
C ASP A 101 12.99 9.93 -4.45
N LEU A 102 13.60 9.58 -5.59
CA LEU A 102 13.42 8.25 -6.18
C LEU A 102 14.00 7.14 -5.28
N VAL A 103 15.24 7.32 -4.80
CA VAL A 103 15.85 6.36 -3.87
C VAL A 103 15.04 6.24 -2.59
N TRP A 104 14.50 7.35 -2.09
CA TRP A 104 13.66 7.37 -0.90
C TRP A 104 12.31 6.69 -1.13
N ALA A 105 11.65 6.92 -2.27
CA ALA A 105 10.39 6.28 -2.63
C ALA A 105 10.55 4.74 -2.70
N PHE A 106 11.62 4.24 -3.32
CA PHE A 106 11.94 2.81 -3.31
C PHE A 106 12.21 2.28 -1.90
N THR A 107 12.96 3.02 -1.10
CA THR A 107 13.29 2.66 0.28
C THR A 107 12.04 2.58 1.16
N VAL A 108 11.18 3.59 1.11
CA VAL A 108 9.91 3.66 1.84
C VAL A 108 9.02 2.49 1.45
N THR A 109 8.79 2.30 0.16
CA THR A 109 7.95 1.22 -0.38
C THR A 109 8.46 -0.15 0.08
N PHE A 110 9.77 -0.39 -0.01
CA PHE A 110 10.37 -1.65 0.43
C PHE A 110 10.25 -1.84 1.95
N LEU A 111 10.59 -0.83 2.76
CA LEU A 111 10.54 -0.92 4.22
C LEU A 111 9.11 -1.10 4.75
N SER A 112 8.12 -0.39 4.19
CA SER A 112 6.71 -0.57 4.54
C SER A 112 6.26 -2.01 4.31
N ALA A 113 6.71 -2.65 3.22
CA ALA A 113 6.41 -4.06 2.96
C ALA A 113 7.09 -5.00 3.95
N ILE A 114 8.35 -4.72 4.36
CA ILE A 114 9.02 -5.51 5.40
C ILE A 114 8.24 -5.44 6.72
N VAL A 115 7.84 -4.25 7.14
CA VAL A 115 7.04 -4.05 8.37
C VAL A 115 5.72 -4.80 8.29
N ALA A 116 5.00 -4.69 7.16
CA ALA A 116 3.74 -5.39 6.94
C ALA A 116 3.89 -6.92 7.01
N VAL A 117 4.95 -7.49 6.44
CA VAL A 117 5.21 -8.94 6.51
C VAL A 117 5.60 -9.39 7.92
N VAL A 118 6.33 -8.58 8.67
CA VAL A 118 6.64 -8.88 10.08
C VAL A 118 5.35 -8.92 10.88
N LEU A 119 4.48 -7.91 10.74
CA LEU A 119 3.17 -7.86 11.41
C LEU A 119 2.31 -9.08 11.08
N GLU A 120 2.23 -9.48 9.81
CA GLU A 120 1.48 -10.66 9.39
C GLU A 120 1.96 -11.94 10.07
N LYS A 121 3.28 -12.15 10.11
CA LYS A 121 3.87 -13.34 10.73
C LYS A 121 3.59 -13.41 12.23
N GLU A 122 3.58 -12.27 12.91
CA GLU A 122 3.23 -12.23 14.33
C GLU A 122 1.75 -12.53 14.54
N LEU A 123 0.86 -11.95 13.73
CA LEU A 123 -0.59 -12.19 13.83
C LEU A 123 -0.98 -13.63 13.46
N GLU A 124 -0.24 -14.28 12.57
CA GLU A 124 -0.47 -15.69 12.22
C GLU A 124 -0.27 -16.66 13.40
N LYS A 125 0.54 -16.29 14.41
CA LYS A 125 0.82 -17.15 15.57
C LYS A 125 -0.40 -17.31 16.47
N TYR A 126 -1.32 -16.35 16.46
CA TYR A 126 -2.47 -16.29 17.35
C TYR A 126 -3.78 -16.63 16.62
N SER A 127 -4.79 -17.06 17.36
CA SER A 127 -6.15 -17.14 16.83
C SER A 127 -6.77 -15.74 16.82
N THR A 128 -7.16 -15.26 15.64
CA THR A 128 -7.87 -13.99 15.52
C THR A 128 -9.31 -14.16 16.02
N GLY A 129 -9.66 -13.43 17.10
CA GLY A 129 -11.01 -13.41 17.65
C GLY A 129 -12.02 -12.77 16.69
N THR A 130 -13.31 -13.09 16.86
CA THR A 130 -14.38 -12.62 15.97
C THR A 130 -14.48 -11.10 15.93
N ALA A 131 -14.36 -10.43 17.08
CA ALA A 131 -14.39 -8.96 17.14
C ALA A 131 -13.24 -8.34 16.31
N PHE A 132 -12.02 -8.86 16.46
CA PHE A 132 -10.88 -8.36 15.70
C PHE A 132 -11.04 -8.61 14.19
N LYS A 133 -11.56 -9.77 13.78
CA LYS A 133 -11.90 -10.05 12.38
C LYS A 133 -12.91 -9.06 11.81
N PHE A 134 -13.94 -8.71 12.59
CA PHE A 134 -14.94 -7.73 12.22
C PHE A 134 -14.31 -6.35 12.05
N THR A 135 -13.47 -5.90 12.99
CA THR A 135 -12.72 -4.64 12.87
C THR A 135 -11.86 -4.61 11.61
N ILE A 136 -11.11 -5.67 11.31
CA ILE A 136 -10.31 -5.76 10.07
C ILE A 136 -11.20 -5.61 8.83
N ALA A 137 -12.34 -6.32 8.79
CA ALA A 137 -13.25 -6.25 7.65
C ALA A 137 -13.80 -4.84 7.44
N VAL A 138 -14.24 -4.17 8.51
CA VAL A 138 -14.74 -2.79 8.45
C VAL A 138 -13.65 -1.83 7.96
N LEU A 139 -12.46 -1.87 8.56
CA LEU A 139 -11.36 -0.99 8.16
C LEU A 139 -10.91 -1.24 6.72
N PHE A 140 -10.90 -2.49 6.28
CA PHE A 140 -10.59 -2.85 4.90
C PHE A 140 -11.62 -2.29 3.92
N VAL A 141 -12.92 -2.47 4.19
CA VAL A 141 -14.00 -1.92 3.34
C VAL A 141 -13.94 -0.40 3.30
N LEU A 142 -13.75 0.26 4.44
CA LEU A 142 -13.57 1.72 4.49
C LEU A 142 -12.36 2.16 3.66
N SER A 143 -11.25 1.42 3.71
CA SER A 143 -10.06 1.71 2.89
C SER A 143 -10.36 1.58 1.40
N VAL A 144 -11.04 0.52 0.98
CA VAL A 144 -11.43 0.32 -0.43
C VAL A 144 -12.29 1.50 -0.92
N VAL A 145 -13.30 1.90 -0.14
CA VAL A 145 -14.16 3.04 -0.48
C VAL A 145 -13.35 4.33 -0.53
N PHE A 146 -12.56 4.62 0.50
CA PHE A 146 -11.73 5.82 0.61
C PHE A 146 -10.78 5.99 -0.58
N TYR A 147 -10.02 4.94 -0.90
CA TYR A 147 -9.05 4.96 -1.99
C TYR A 147 -9.70 4.97 -3.39
N THR A 148 -10.89 4.40 -3.53
CA THR A 148 -11.61 4.41 -4.82
C THR A 148 -12.31 5.74 -5.07
N VAL A 149 -13.08 6.24 -4.11
CA VAL A 149 -13.91 7.45 -4.28
C VAL A 149 -13.04 8.67 -4.51
N PHE A 150 -12.02 8.88 -3.68
CA PHE A 150 -11.18 10.06 -3.79
C PHE A 150 -10.16 9.99 -4.95
N SER A 151 -10.13 8.88 -5.69
CA SER A 151 -9.46 8.83 -7.00
C SER A 151 -10.23 9.56 -8.09
N PHE A 152 -11.54 9.79 -7.93
CA PHE A 152 -12.37 10.50 -8.91
C PHE A 152 -12.70 11.92 -8.45
N GLU A 153 -12.88 12.12 -7.14
CA GLU A 153 -13.24 13.41 -6.56
C GLU A 153 -12.31 13.72 -5.39
N LYS A 154 -11.23 14.44 -5.67
CA LYS A 154 -10.26 14.83 -4.64
C LYS A 154 -10.82 15.96 -3.75
N PRO A 155 -10.67 15.87 -2.42
CA PRO A 155 -10.94 17.00 -1.53
C PRO A 155 -9.81 18.05 -1.59
N TRP A 156 -10.03 19.23 -1.01
CA TRP A 156 -9.08 20.35 -0.99
C TRP A 156 -7.94 20.22 0.04
N ILE A 157 -7.63 18.99 0.47
CA ILE A 157 -6.67 18.73 1.55
C ILE A 157 -5.30 18.46 0.94
N ASP A 158 -4.23 18.98 1.54
CA ASP A 158 -2.84 18.90 1.06
C ASP A 158 -2.38 17.50 0.61
N LEU A 159 -2.88 16.43 1.26
CA LEU A 159 -2.57 15.04 0.90
C LEU A 159 -2.91 14.70 -0.57
N PHE A 160 -3.88 15.41 -1.16
CA PHE A 160 -4.42 15.16 -2.49
C PHE A 160 -3.87 16.11 -3.57
N VAL A 161 -3.06 17.09 -3.16
CA VAL A 161 -2.46 18.10 -4.05
C VAL A 161 -1.07 17.61 -4.46
N GLU A 162 -0.70 17.88 -5.71
CA GLU A 162 0.66 17.64 -6.18
C GLU A 162 1.64 18.60 -5.48
N PRO A 163 2.83 18.13 -5.05
CA PRO A 163 3.85 18.98 -4.43
C PRO A 163 4.40 20.08 -5.35
#